data_AF-A0A3D9LGQ3-F1
#
_entry.id   AF-A0A3D9LGQ3-F1
#
_cell.length_a   1.000
_cell.length_b   1.000
_cell.length_c   1.000
_cell.angle_alpha   90.00
_cell.angle_beta   90.00
_cell.angle_gamma   90.00
#
_symmetry.space_group_name_H-M   'P 1'
#
loop_
_entity.id
_entity.type
_entity.pdbx_description
1 polymer ?
#
loop_
_entity_poly.entity_id
_entity_poly.type
_entity_poly.pdbx_seq_one_letter_code
_entity_poly.pdbx_strand_id
1 'polypeptide(L)'
;MGIAGEVSVRGAWADTASVDRMIQAMDAARDAGGPADPGICDWGWVAVGHRPTETGEQAGATAQSMLDERLGWCLMFDGRLDNGPDLRVDLDECFPFRSGSDAEVVLAAYHRWGEHFVDHLQGVFALALVDAPREKVLLARDRQGTRLLYLSTGAGRLRFASTLPGLLAADGIDTSADHAALKHDLDHRSMVPAPRTILSGVTLLPAATLRVLEARGRARDRGFHDDEAVPRLGGVGRV
;
A
#
# COMPACT_ATOMS: atom_id res chain seq x y z
N MET A 1 9.65 -7.93 -3.12
CA MET A 1 8.83 -6.72 -2.87
C MET A 1 7.58 -7.20 -2.24
N GLY A 2 7.34 -6.69 -1.05
CA GLY A 2 6.21 -7.10 -0.24
C GLY A 2 5.87 -5.94 0.68
N ILE A 3 4.61 -5.52 0.69
CA ILE A 3 4.10 -4.65 1.75
C ILE A 3 3.17 -5.50 2.60
N ALA A 4 3.28 -5.37 3.92
CA ALA A 4 2.41 -6.05 4.87
C ALA A 4 2.08 -5.10 6.03
N GLY A 5 0.93 -5.32 6.68
CA GLY A 5 0.60 -4.57 7.87
C GLY A 5 -0.67 -5.02 8.55
N GLU A 6 -0.79 -4.61 9.81
CA GLU A 6 -1.94 -4.82 10.66
C GLU A 6 -2.37 -3.49 11.28
N VAL A 7 -3.65 -3.19 11.16
CA VAL A 7 -4.32 -2.08 11.82
C VAL A 7 -5.26 -2.67 12.86
N SER A 8 -5.06 -2.30 14.11
CA SER A 8 -5.93 -2.67 15.22
C SER A 8 -6.99 -1.60 15.41
N VAL A 9 -8.26 -2.01 15.43
CA VAL A 9 -9.37 -1.10 15.68
C VAL A 9 -9.86 -1.26 17.12
N ARG A 10 -10.36 -0.17 17.72
CA ARG A 10 -10.93 -0.13 19.09
C ARG A 10 -9.92 -0.20 20.24
N GLY A 11 -8.72 0.35 20.06
CA GLY A 11 -7.76 0.54 21.16
C GLY A 11 -6.98 -0.71 21.57
N ALA A 12 -7.08 -1.80 20.80
CA ALA A 12 -6.14 -2.90 20.89
C ALA A 12 -4.82 -2.54 20.21
N TRP A 13 -3.76 -3.28 20.53
CA TRP A 13 -2.45 -3.11 19.91
C TRP A 13 -2.37 -3.96 18.64
N ALA A 14 -1.69 -3.45 17.61
CA ALA A 14 -1.29 -4.19 16.43
C ALA A 14 -0.26 -5.25 16.84
N ASP A 15 -0.36 -6.44 16.26
CA ASP A 15 0.57 -7.54 16.48
C ASP A 15 1.75 -7.43 15.50
N THR A 16 2.86 -6.83 15.97
CA THR A 16 4.10 -6.71 15.20
C THR A 16 4.68 -8.06 14.82
N ALA A 17 4.52 -9.10 15.65
CA ALA A 17 4.96 -10.45 15.32
C ALA A 17 4.11 -11.05 14.19
N SER A 18 2.83 -10.71 14.10
CA SER A 18 2.01 -11.06 12.94
C SER A 18 2.54 -10.40 11.68
N VAL A 19 2.92 -9.12 11.72
CA VAL A 19 3.49 -8.42 10.55
C VAL A 19 4.83 -9.04 10.12
N ASP A 20 5.69 -9.38 11.08
CA ASP A 20 6.95 -10.09 10.82
C ASP A 20 6.71 -11.45 10.13
N ARG A 21 5.77 -12.26 10.63
CA ARG A 21 5.38 -13.53 9.97
C ARG A 21 4.91 -13.31 8.52
N MET A 22 4.10 -12.29 8.28
CA MET A 22 3.64 -11.95 6.92
C MET A 22 4.82 -11.63 5.99
N ILE A 23 5.82 -10.89 6.47
CA ILE A 23 7.00 -10.53 5.68
C ILE A 23 7.88 -11.76 5.41
N GLN A 24 8.13 -12.59 6.42
CA GLN A 24 8.92 -13.82 6.28
C GLN A 24 8.27 -14.81 5.30
N ALA A 25 6.95 -14.91 5.29
CA ALA A 25 6.24 -15.75 4.32
C ALA A 25 6.39 -15.23 2.87
N MET A 26 6.52 -13.92 2.67
CA MET A 26 6.83 -13.35 1.35
C MET A 26 8.26 -13.68 0.89
N ASP A 27 9.19 -13.81 1.84
CA ASP A 27 10.58 -14.21 1.57
C ASP A 27 10.70 -15.68 1.22
N ALA A 28 10.05 -16.55 1.99
CA ALA A 28 10.06 -17.99 1.75
C ALA A 28 9.46 -18.37 0.38
N ALA A 29 8.58 -17.53 -0.17
CA ALA A 29 8.00 -17.72 -1.49
C ALA A 29 8.95 -17.38 -2.66
N ARG A 30 10.20 -16.97 -2.40
CA ARG A 30 11.22 -16.69 -3.43
C ARG A 30 12.38 -17.69 -3.33
N ASP A 31 12.81 -18.24 -4.46
CA ASP A 31 13.95 -19.18 -4.56
C ASP A 31 15.31 -18.56 -4.14
N ALA A 32 15.39 -17.24 -3.97
CA ALA A 32 16.60 -16.52 -3.60
C ALA A 32 16.54 -16.07 -2.14
N GLY A 33 17.00 -16.95 -1.25
CA GLY A 33 17.16 -16.66 0.17
C GLY A 33 18.18 -15.54 0.40
N GLY A 34 17.75 -14.52 1.14
CA GLY A 34 18.62 -13.53 1.74
C GLY A 34 17.85 -12.82 2.86
N PRO A 35 18.44 -12.61 4.05
CA PRO A 35 17.79 -11.84 5.09
C PRO A 35 17.77 -10.38 4.64
N ALA A 36 16.59 -9.80 4.40
CA ALA A 36 16.48 -8.36 4.60
C ALA A 36 15.90 -8.17 5.98
N ASP A 37 16.50 -7.25 6.72
CA ASP A 37 15.92 -6.71 7.93
C ASP A 37 14.55 -6.10 7.55
N PRO A 38 13.42 -6.69 8.00
CA PRO A 38 12.12 -6.12 7.73
C PRO A 38 12.00 -4.84 8.54
N GLY A 39 12.11 -3.69 7.88
CA GLY A 39 11.81 -2.41 8.52
C GLY A 39 10.33 -2.39 8.90
N ILE A 40 10.02 -2.70 10.17
CA ILE A 40 8.67 -2.59 10.73
C ILE A 40 8.55 -1.22 11.39
N CYS A 41 7.62 -0.41 10.90
CA CYS A 41 7.15 0.81 11.56
C CYS A 41 5.97 0.46 12.48
N ASP A 42 5.96 0.92 13.74
CA ASP A 42 4.90 0.64 14.72
C ASP A 42 4.48 1.92 15.49
N TRP A 43 3.17 2.13 15.62
CA TRP A 43 2.55 3.20 16.43
C TRP A 43 1.55 2.66 17.46
N GLY A 44 1.63 1.38 17.81
CA GLY A 44 0.74 0.70 18.74
C GLY A 44 -0.59 0.29 18.10
N TRP A 45 -1.31 1.21 17.46
CA TRP A 45 -2.58 0.89 16.77
C TRP A 45 -2.39 0.38 15.33
N VAL A 46 -1.18 0.54 14.79
CA VAL A 46 -0.80 0.05 13.46
C VAL A 46 0.66 -0.38 13.46
N ALA A 47 0.91 -1.51 12.81
CA ALA A 47 2.24 -1.96 12.43
C ALA A 47 2.27 -2.21 10.92
N VAL A 48 3.29 -1.69 10.24
CA VAL A 48 3.50 -1.91 8.80
C VAL A 48 4.95 -2.31 8.57
N GLY A 49 5.18 -3.17 7.58
CA GLY A 49 6.52 -3.56 7.20
C GLY A 49 6.63 -3.79 5.70
N HIS A 50 7.86 -3.70 5.23
CA HIS A 50 8.16 -3.85 3.82
C HIS A 50 9.39 -4.74 3.63
N ARG A 51 9.37 -5.49 2.53
CA ARG A 51 10.47 -6.34 2.08
C ARG A 51 11.04 -5.87 0.75
N PRO A 52 12.26 -5.29 0.71
CA PRO A 52 12.87 -4.77 -0.51
C PRO A 52 13.09 -5.81 -1.61
N THR A 53 12.98 -5.45 -2.88
CA THR A 53 13.53 -6.26 -3.99
C THR A 53 15.03 -6.13 -4.13
N GLU A 54 15.57 -4.95 -3.83
CA GLU A 54 16.98 -4.63 -4.04
C GLU A 54 17.69 -4.54 -2.69
N THR A 55 18.86 -5.14 -2.62
CA THR A 55 19.75 -5.14 -1.45
C THR A 55 21.08 -4.49 -1.83
N GLY A 56 21.67 -3.70 -0.93
CA GLY A 56 22.96 -3.03 -1.15
C GLY A 56 22.84 -1.54 -1.47
N GLU A 57 23.88 -0.94 -2.08
CA GLU A 57 24.01 0.51 -2.31
C GLU A 57 22.86 1.11 -3.14
N GLN A 58 22.21 0.31 -3.99
CA GLN A 58 21.08 0.75 -4.82
C GLN A 58 19.82 1.08 -4.02
N ALA A 59 19.67 0.53 -2.80
CA ALA A 59 18.46 0.62 -1.99
C ALA A 59 18.10 2.06 -1.54
N GLY A 60 19.09 2.96 -1.46
CA GLY A 60 18.85 4.36 -1.07
C GLY A 60 18.16 5.18 -2.16
N ALA A 61 18.52 4.94 -3.43
CA ALA A 61 17.90 5.61 -4.57
C ALA A 61 16.56 4.98 -4.96
N THR A 62 16.40 3.68 -4.72
CA THR A 62 15.19 2.92 -5.02
C THR A 62 14.33 2.66 -3.78
N ALA A 63 14.49 3.44 -2.71
CA ALA A 63 13.81 3.23 -1.44
C ALA A 63 12.30 2.97 -1.63
N GLN A 64 11.84 1.83 -1.12
CA GLN A 64 10.46 1.32 -1.22
C GLN A 64 9.75 1.36 0.14
N SER A 65 10.44 1.87 1.15
CA SER A 65 9.88 2.25 2.44
C SER A 65 10.50 3.56 2.87
N MET A 66 9.72 4.47 3.42
CA MET A 66 10.23 5.76 3.87
C MET A 66 9.51 6.25 5.12
N LEU A 67 10.29 6.53 6.16
CA LEU A 67 9.84 7.15 7.40
C LEU A 67 10.22 8.63 7.39
N ASP A 68 9.22 9.51 7.52
CA ASP A 68 9.43 10.91 7.86
C ASP A 68 9.08 11.10 9.34
N GLU A 69 10.10 11.02 10.20
CA GLU A 69 9.94 11.17 11.66
C GLU A 69 9.39 12.54 12.06
N ARG A 70 9.72 13.60 11.30
CA ARG A 70 9.26 14.97 11.59
C ARG A 70 7.76 15.12 11.34
N LEU A 71 7.26 14.50 10.28
CA LEU A 71 5.85 14.51 9.94
C LEU A 71 5.06 13.36 10.60
N GLY A 72 5.75 12.36 11.15
CA GLY A 72 5.12 11.16 11.72
C GLY A 72 4.49 10.27 10.65
N TRP A 73 5.10 10.20 9.47
CA TRP A 73 4.57 9.44 8.33
C TRP A 73 5.47 8.27 7.98
N CYS A 74 4.88 7.12 7.64
CA CYS A 74 5.63 5.98 7.08
C CYS A 74 4.91 5.42 5.87
N LEU A 75 5.61 5.39 4.75
CA LEU A 75 5.15 4.84 3.50
C LEU A 75 5.82 3.49 3.26
N MET A 76 5.02 2.49 2.90
CA MET A 76 5.43 1.25 2.27
C MET A 76 4.93 1.29 0.82
N PHE A 77 5.82 1.13 -0.14
CA PHE A 77 5.55 1.30 -1.56
C PHE A 77 6.12 0.09 -2.31
N ASP A 78 5.30 -0.59 -3.10
CA ASP A 78 5.73 -1.61 -4.06
C ASP A 78 5.33 -1.14 -5.45
N GLY A 79 6.27 -0.50 -6.16
CA GLY A 79 5.95 0.05 -7.46
C GLY A 79 7.00 0.95 -8.07
N ARG A 80 6.57 1.68 -9.10
CA ARG A 80 7.30 2.77 -9.74
C ARG A 80 6.33 3.83 -10.24
N LEU A 81 6.75 5.08 -10.25
CA LEU A 81 6.01 6.19 -10.84
C LEU A 81 6.59 6.52 -12.23
N ASP A 82 5.72 6.49 -13.25
CA ASP A 82 6.07 6.91 -14.60
C ASP A 82 6.23 8.44 -14.69
N ASN A 83 5.45 9.20 -13.91
CA ASN A 83 5.50 10.66 -13.84
C ASN A 83 6.26 11.20 -12.62
N GLY A 84 7.09 10.38 -11.96
CA GLY A 84 7.87 10.77 -10.79
C GLY A 84 8.75 12.03 -11.01
N PRO A 85 9.52 12.13 -12.11
CA PRO A 85 10.34 13.31 -12.39
C PRO A 85 9.54 14.61 -12.53
N ASP A 86 8.39 14.55 -13.21
CA ASP A 86 7.52 15.72 -13.41
C ASP A 86 6.90 16.17 -12.09
N LEU A 87 6.36 15.22 -11.30
CA LEU A 87 5.81 15.51 -9.97
C LEU A 87 6.85 16.10 -9.04
N ARG A 88 8.10 15.63 -9.11
CA ARG A 88 9.19 16.19 -8.30
C ARG A 88 9.39 17.67 -8.58
N VAL A 89 9.42 18.07 -9.85
CA VAL A 89 9.54 19.49 -10.24
C VAL A 89 8.38 20.30 -9.69
N ASP A 90 7.14 19.80 -9.81
CA ASP A 90 5.94 20.48 -9.34
C ASP A 90 5.87 20.60 -7.81
N LEU A 91 6.54 19.71 -7.09
CA LEU A 91 6.49 19.60 -5.62
C LEU A 91 7.72 20.17 -4.91
N ASP A 92 8.78 20.54 -5.63
CA ASP A 92 10.07 20.96 -5.06
C ASP A 92 9.94 22.16 -4.11
N GLU A 93 9.06 23.11 -4.43
CA GLU A 93 8.81 24.30 -3.59
C GLU A 93 8.03 23.97 -2.30
N CYS A 94 7.32 22.85 -2.24
CA CYS A 94 6.43 22.50 -1.13
C CYS A 94 6.92 21.32 -0.27
N PHE A 95 7.93 20.57 -0.75
CA PHE A 95 8.47 19.43 -0.03
C PHE A 95 10.00 19.36 -0.16
N PRO A 96 10.75 19.43 0.96
CA PRO A 96 12.22 19.40 0.93
C PRO A 96 12.72 17.98 0.67
N PHE A 97 12.85 17.60 -0.59
CA PHE A 97 13.34 16.29 -0.99
C PHE A 97 14.75 15.99 -0.47
N ARG A 98 14.98 14.76 -0.01
CA ARG A 98 16.25 14.24 0.53
C ARG A 98 16.83 13.07 -0.27
N SER A 99 16.03 12.48 -1.14
CA SER A 99 16.35 11.35 -2.01
C SER A 99 15.76 11.57 -3.41
N GLY A 100 16.05 10.65 -4.33
CA GLY A 100 15.41 10.59 -5.66
C GLY A 100 14.35 9.49 -5.77
N SER A 101 13.89 8.92 -4.65
CA SER A 101 13.01 7.75 -4.65
C SER A 101 11.56 8.11 -4.99
N ASP A 102 10.86 7.21 -5.69
CA ASP A 102 9.42 7.33 -5.94
C ASP A 102 8.61 7.39 -4.64
N ALA A 103 9.06 6.68 -3.59
CA ALA A 103 8.45 6.74 -2.26
C ALA A 103 8.43 8.18 -1.70
N GLU A 104 9.49 8.96 -1.93
CA GLU A 104 9.52 10.35 -1.50
C GLU A 104 8.61 11.24 -2.33
N VAL A 105 8.50 11.00 -3.63
CA VAL A 105 7.53 11.70 -4.49
C VAL A 105 6.11 11.43 -4.02
N VAL A 106 5.79 10.19 -3.61
CA VAL A 106 4.47 9.86 -3.02
C VAL A 106 4.22 10.63 -1.72
N LEU A 107 5.20 10.71 -0.81
CA LEU A 107 5.02 11.51 0.42
C LEU A 107 4.86 13.00 0.13
N ALA A 108 5.62 13.54 -0.81
CA ALA A 108 5.49 14.93 -1.26
C ALA A 108 4.09 15.20 -1.84
N ALA A 109 3.58 14.28 -2.66
CA ALA A 109 2.25 14.37 -3.23
C ALA A 109 1.16 14.33 -2.13
N TYR A 110 1.30 13.44 -1.15
CA TYR A 110 0.40 13.42 0.02
C TYR A 110 0.49 14.70 0.85
N HIS A 111 1.70 15.25 1.02
CA HIS A 111 1.89 16.53 1.70
C HIS A 111 1.12 17.66 1.03
N ARG A 112 1.15 17.71 -0.30
CA ARG A 112 0.53 18.78 -1.09
C ARG A 112 -0.99 18.62 -1.23
N TRP A 113 -1.47 17.42 -1.50
CA TRP A 113 -2.85 17.18 -1.93
C TRP A 113 -3.67 16.34 -0.93
N GLY A 114 -3.08 15.89 0.17
CA GLY A 114 -3.75 14.99 1.12
C GLY A 114 -4.25 13.73 0.42
N GLU A 115 -5.48 13.31 0.70
CA GLU A 115 -6.09 12.10 0.11
C GLU A 115 -6.27 12.15 -1.41
N HIS A 116 -6.15 13.34 -2.03
CA HIS A 116 -6.19 13.50 -3.48
C HIS A 116 -4.87 13.17 -4.18
N PHE A 117 -3.80 12.87 -3.45
CA PHE A 117 -2.49 12.57 -4.04
C PHE A 117 -2.51 11.45 -5.09
N VAL A 118 -3.34 10.41 -4.89
CA VAL A 118 -3.47 9.29 -5.84
C VAL A 118 -4.00 9.71 -7.22
N ASP A 119 -4.71 10.83 -7.30
CA ASP A 119 -5.25 11.36 -8.56
C ASP A 119 -4.08 11.80 -9.48
N HIS A 120 -2.96 12.21 -8.88
CA HIS A 120 -1.77 12.72 -9.56
C HIS A 120 -0.72 11.64 -9.88
N LEU A 121 -0.79 10.46 -9.27
CA LEU A 121 0.22 9.41 -9.47
C LEU A 121 -0.04 8.66 -10.78
N GLN A 122 0.97 8.55 -11.65
CA GLN A 122 0.95 7.69 -12.83
C GLN A 122 2.02 6.62 -12.69
N GLY A 123 1.68 5.36 -12.92
CA GLY A 123 2.60 4.24 -12.78
C GLY A 123 1.91 2.97 -12.32
N VAL A 124 2.71 2.04 -11.82
CA VAL A 124 2.29 0.73 -11.33
C VAL A 124 2.71 0.61 -9.88
N PHE A 125 1.75 0.50 -8.96
CA PHE A 125 2.02 0.57 -7.53
C PHE A 125 0.93 -0.10 -6.67
N ALA A 126 1.35 -0.64 -5.55
CA ALA A 126 0.54 -0.80 -4.35
C ALA A 126 1.25 -0.08 -3.20
N LEU A 127 0.51 0.57 -2.32
CA LEU A 127 1.09 1.32 -1.21
C LEU A 127 0.27 1.23 0.06
N ALA A 128 0.96 1.42 1.18
CA ALA A 128 0.38 1.67 2.50
C ALA A 128 1.08 2.87 3.13
N LEU A 129 0.33 3.94 3.40
CA LEU A 129 0.82 5.15 4.05
C LEU A 129 0.18 5.29 5.42
N VAL A 130 1.01 5.33 6.47
CA VAL A 130 0.60 5.67 7.83
C VAL A 130 0.77 7.17 8.03
N ASP A 131 -0.31 7.87 8.38
CA ASP A 131 -0.32 9.24 8.89
C ASP A 131 -0.62 9.18 10.39
N ALA A 132 0.44 9.02 11.20
CA ALA A 132 0.30 8.80 12.63
C ALA A 132 -0.34 9.98 13.38
N PRO A 133 0.00 11.26 13.09
CA PRO A 133 -0.66 12.40 13.72
C PRO A 133 -2.17 12.45 13.50
N ARG A 134 -2.66 11.93 12.37
CA ARG A 134 -4.10 11.87 12.05
C ARG A 134 -4.73 10.52 12.34
N GLU A 135 -3.98 9.56 12.87
CA GLU A 135 -4.41 8.18 13.12
C GLU A 135 -5.06 7.53 11.88
N LYS A 136 -4.44 7.73 10.71
CA LYS A 136 -4.93 7.21 9.42
C LYS A 136 -3.94 6.24 8.77
N VAL A 137 -4.47 5.20 8.14
CA VAL A 137 -3.75 4.34 7.19
C VAL A 137 -4.44 4.45 5.83
N LEU A 138 -3.66 4.79 4.81
CA LEU A 138 -4.12 4.92 3.44
C LEU A 138 -3.54 3.76 2.63
N LEU A 139 -4.40 2.92 2.07
CA LEU A 139 -4.03 1.81 1.19
C LEU A 139 -4.46 2.16 -0.23
N ALA A 140 -3.56 2.04 -1.21
CA ALA A 140 -3.92 2.32 -2.60
C ALA A 140 -3.31 1.32 -3.58
N ARG A 141 -4.02 1.09 -4.69
CA ARG A 141 -3.56 0.33 -5.85
C ARG A 141 -3.65 1.18 -7.10
N ASP A 142 -2.71 0.98 -8.02
CA ASP A 142 -2.68 1.64 -9.31
C ASP A 142 -3.97 1.44 -10.13
N ARG A 143 -4.15 2.28 -11.15
CA ARG A 143 -5.34 2.31 -12.00
C ARG A 143 -5.63 0.99 -12.68
N GLN A 144 -4.59 0.27 -13.09
CA GLN A 144 -4.74 -1.02 -13.78
C GLN A 144 -4.86 -2.19 -12.79
N GLY A 145 -4.58 -1.95 -11.51
CA GLY A 145 -4.50 -2.99 -10.49
C GLY A 145 -3.39 -4.00 -10.81
N THR A 146 -2.26 -3.55 -11.36
CA THR A 146 -1.18 -4.47 -11.69
C THR A 146 -0.50 -5.01 -10.43
N ARG A 147 -0.28 -4.15 -9.42
CA ARG A 147 0.16 -4.61 -8.09
C ARG A 147 -1.04 -5.06 -7.27
N LEU A 148 -0.87 -6.12 -6.49
CA LEU A 148 -1.94 -6.69 -5.66
C LEU A 148 -1.84 -6.17 -4.22
N LEU A 149 -2.99 -6.09 -3.56
CA LEU A 149 -3.06 -5.81 -2.13
C LEU A 149 -4.27 -6.54 -1.54
N TYR A 150 -3.99 -7.69 -0.92
CA TYR A 150 -4.99 -8.53 -0.26
C TYR A 150 -5.28 -7.98 1.14
N LEU A 151 -6.53 -8.07 1.55
CA LEU A 151 -7.05 -7.58 2.82
C LEU A 151 -7.84 -8.67 3.53
N SER A 152 -7.70 -8.75 4.85
CA SER A 152 -8.58 -9.52 5.72
C SER A 152 -9.06 -8.63 6.86
N THR A 153 -10.36 -8.67 7.16
CA THR A 153 -10.96 -7.89 8.25
C THR A 153 -11.74 -8.83 9.16
N GLY A 154 -11.44 -8.77 10.46
CA GLY A 154 -12.07 -9.66 11.45
C GLY A 154 -11.52 -9.41 12.84
N ALA A 155 -12.27 -9.79 13.88
CA ALA A 155 -11.85 -9.70 15.28
C ALA A 155 -11.30 -8.32 15.72
N GLY A 156 -11.79 -7.23 15.12
CA GLY A 156 -11.29 -5.88 15.41
C GLY A 156 -9.91 -5.59 14.84
N ARG A 157 -9.50 -6.28 13.78
CA ARG A 157 -8.25 -6.05 13.06
C ARG A 157 -8.51 -5.97 11.57
N LEU A 158 -7.71 -5.18 10.88
CA LEU A 158 -7.57 -5.21 9.44
C LEU A 158 -6.12 -5.55 9.12
N ARG A 159 -5.93 -6.58 8.31
CA ARG A 159 -4.62 -7.03 7.86
C ARG A 159 -4.52 -6.88 6.37
N PHE A 160 -3.34 -6.56 5.90
CA PHE A 160 -3.07 -6.44 4.49
C PHE A 160 -1.70 -6.98 4.11
N ALA A 161 -1.61 -7.50 2.90
CA ALA A 161 -0.35 -7.97 2.32
C ALA A 161 -0.43 -7.98 0.79
N SER A 162 0.68 -7.70 0.10
CA SER A 162 0.71 -7.72 -1.37
C SER A 162 0.72 -9.12 -1.99
N THR A 163 0.87 -10.17 -1.17
CA THR A 163 0.77 -11.57 -1.61
C THR A 163 -0.21 -12.34 -0.72
N LEU A 164 -0.87 -13.35 -1.29
CA LEU A 164 -1.78 -14.20 -0.54
C LEU A 164 -1.04 -15.04 0.53
N PRO A 165 0.12 -15.69 0.24
CA PRO A 165 0.89 -16.38 1.28
C PRO A 165 1.32 -15.46 2.42
N GLY A 166 1.71 -14.22 2.09
CA GLY A 166 2.04 -13.20 3.08
C GLY A 166 0.86 -12.91 3.99
N LEU A 167 -0.33 -12.67 3.44
CA LEU A 167 -1.53 -12.43 4.24
C LEU A 167 -1.87 -13.63 5.14
N LEU A 168 -1.83 -14.84 4.59
CA LEU A 168 -2.23 -16.08 5.28
C LEU A 168 -1.28 -16.52 6.39
N ALA A 169 -0.09 -15.93 6.49
CA ALA A 169 0.82 -16.15 7.61
C ALA A 169 0.37 -15.41 8.89
N ALA A 170 -0.61 -14.51 8.79
CA ALA A 170 -1.26 -13.93 9.95
C ALA A 170 -2.34 -14.85 10.53
N ASP A 171 -2.45 -14.86 11.86
CA ASP A 171 -3.40 -15.75 12.54
C ASP A 171 -4.86 -15.26 12.46
N GLY A 172 -5.79 -16.21 12.43
CA GLY A 172 -7.23 -15.95 12.53
C GLY A 172 -7.86 -15.41 11.24
N ILE A 173 -7.27 -15.71 10.08
CA ILE A 173 -7.88 -15.46 8.77
C ILE A 173 -8.78 -16.66 8.41
N ASP A 174 -10.01 -16.39 8.00
CA ASP A 174 -10.92 -17.42 7.48
C ASP A 174 -10.47 -17.86 6.08
N THR A 175 -9.99 -19.10 6.00
CA THR A 175 -9.51 -19.75 4.77
C THR A 175 -10.54 -20.71 4.17
N SER A 176 -11.79 -20.67 4.62
CA SER A 176 -12.88 -21.40 3.96
C SER A 176 -13.04 -20.95 2.51
N ALA A 177 -13.41 -21.89 1.64
CA ALA A 177 -13.62 -21.59 0.23
C ALA A 177 -14.87 -20.71 0.03
N ASP A 178 -14.75 -19.61 -0.73
CA ASP A 178 -15.92 -18.90 -1.24
C ASP A 178 -16.45 -19.69 -2.44
N HIS A 179 -17.49 -20.49 -2.22
CA HIS A 179 -18.12 -21.32 -3.25
C HIS A 179 -18.62 -20.53 -4.47
N ALA A 180 -19.02 -19.26 -4.29
CA ALA A 180 -19.44 -18.42 -5.41
C ALA A 180 -18.23 -17.93 -6.22
N ALA A 181 -17.13 -17.58 -5.56
CA ALA A 181 -15.87 -17.29 -6.24
C ALA A 181 -15.30 -18.51 -6.94
N LEU A 182 -15.35 -19.70 -6.31
CA LEU A 182 -14.90 -20.96 -6.91
C LEU A 182 -15.69 -21.32 -8.16
N LYS A 183 -17.01 -21.13 -8.13
CA LYS A 183 -17.86 -21.34 -9.30
C LYS A 183 -17.45 -20.41 -10.44
N HIS A 184 -17.22 -19.13 -10.13
CA HIS A 184 -16.79 -18.15 -11.13
C HIS A 184 -15.39 -18.46 -11.68
N ASP A 185 -14.46 -18.91 -10.84
CA ASP A 185 -13.12 -19.36 -11.23
C ASP A 185 -13.17 -20.52 -12.24
N LEU A 186 -14.02 -21.51 -11.97
CA LEU A 186 -14.24 -22.67 -12.83
C LEU A 186 -14.94 -22.30 -14.14
N ASP A 187 -15.94 -21.41 -14.07
CA ASP A 187 -16.72 -20.98 -15.23
C ASP A 187 -15.92 -20.05 -16.17
N HIS A 188 -14.96 -19.27 -15.64
CA HIS A 188 -14.23 -18.23 -16.37
C HIS A 188 -12.72 -18.41 -16.44
N ARG A 189 -12.20 -19.62 -16.13
CA ARG A 189 -10.78 -19.98 -16.22
C ARG A 189 -9.87 -19.06 -15.41
N SER A 190 -10.01 -19.12 -14.09
CA SER A 190 -9.12 -18.43 -13.15
C SER A 190 -9.26 -16.91 -13.10
N MET A 191 -10.47 -16.40 -13.37
CA MET A 191 -10.79 -14.98 -13.24
C MET A 191 -11.81 -14.83 -12.12
N VAL A 192 -11.37 -14.45 -10.91
CA VAL A 192 -12.26 -14.02 -9.82
C VAL A 192 -12.23 -12.48 -9.77
N PRO A 193 -13.34 -11.77 -10.01
CA PRO A 193 -13.35 -10.32 -10.03
C PRO A 193 -13.15 -9.78 -8.60
N ALA A 194 -12.31 -8.75 -8.49
CA ALA A 194 -12.21 -7.98 -7.26
C ALA A 194 -13.61 -7.45 -6.86
N PRO A 195 -13.93 -7.39 -5.56
CA PRO A 195 -13.04 -7.62 -4.42
C PRO A 195 -12.91 -9.08 -3.97
N ARG A 196 -13.53 -10.05 -4.65
CA ARG A 196 -13.56 -11.44 -4.18
C ARG A 196 -12.23 -12.14 -4.40
N THR A 197 -11.97 -13.14 -3.55
CA THR A 197 -10.95 -14.18 -3.77
C THR A 197 -11.58 -15.55 -3.58
N ILE A 198 -10.84 -16.62 -3.84
CA ILE A 198 -11.30 -17.98 -3.56
C ILE A 198 -11.47 -18.26 -2.05
N LEU A 199 -10.98 -17.39 -1.16
CA LEU A 199 -11.08 -17.52 0.29
C LEU A 199 -12.08 -16.51 0.85
N SER A 200 -13.03 -16.97 1.66
CA SER A 200 -14.11 -16.14 2.22
C SER A 200 -13.60 -15.00 3.10
N GLY A 201 -12.51 -15.24 3.85
CA GLY A 201 -11.91 -14.25 4.75
C GLY A 201 -10.94 -13.28 4.09
N VAL A 202 -10.75 -13.38 2.77
CA VAL A 202 -9.77 -12.56 2.02
C VAL A 202 -10.46 -11.83 0.89
N THR A 203 -10.22 -10.52 0.84
CA THR A 203 -10.64 -9.65 -0.25
C THR A 203 -9.41 -9.06 -0.95
N LEU A 204 -9.55 -8.71 -2.21
CA LEU A 204 -8.56 -7.96 -2.95
C LEU A 204 -9.02 -6.50 -3.01
N LEU A 205 -8.20 -5.55 -2.54
CA LEU A 205 -8.50 -4.12 -2.69
C LEU A 205 -8.73 -3.84 -4.18
N PRO A 206 -9.82 -3.22 -4.65
CA PRO A 206 -10.02 -3.01 -6.09
C PRO A 206 -8.93 -2.14 -6.73
N ALA A 207 -8.78 -2.25 -8.06
CA ALA A 207 -7.93 -1.33 -8.82
C ALA A 207 -8.42 0.12 -8.67
N ALA A 208 -7.55 1.10 -8.92
CA ALA A 208 -7.92 2.52 -8.94
C ALA A 208 -8.63 2.98 -7.65
N THR A 209 -8.26 2.39 -6.50
CA THR A 209 -8.96 2.60 -5.22
C THR A 209 -7.99 3.05 -4.14
N LEU A 210 -8.37 4.11 -3.44
CA LEU A 210 -7.79 4.55 -2.18
C LEU A 210 -8.73 4.15 -1.04
N ARG A 211 -8.27 3.29 -0.15
CA ARG A 211 -8.94 2.97 1.12
C ARG A 211 -8.30 3.76 2.24
N VAL A 212 -9.10 4.51 2.98
CA VAL A 212 -8.66 5.24 4.18
C VAL A 212 -9.25 4.57 5.41
N LEU A 213 -8.38 4.13 6.29
CA LEU A 213 -8.67 3.50 7.57
C LEU A 213 -8.31 4.47 8.68
N GLU A 214 -9.23 4.69 9.61
CA GLU A 214 -8.99 5.49 10.82
C GLU A 214 -8.89 4.54 12.02
N ALA A 215 -8.04 4.84 13.01
CA ALA A 215 -7.82 3.99 14.19
C ALA A 215 -9.11 3.63 14.97
N ARG A 216 -10.17 4.45 14.84
CA ARG A 216 -11.50 4.20 15.40
C ARG A 216 -12.31 3.15 14.64
N GLY A 217 -11.76 2.55 13.59
CA GLY A 217 -12.38 1.50 12.78
C GLY A 217 -13.32 2.01 11.69
N ARG A 218 -13.26 3.30 11.35
CA ARG A 218 -13.92 3.82 10.15
C ARG A 218 -13.05 3.50 8.94
N ALA A 219 -13.66 2.91 7.92
CA ALA A 219 -13.05 2.66 6.64
C ALA A 219 -13.91 3.33 5.56
N ARG A 220 -13.27 3.99 4.60
CA ARG A 220 -13.92 4.46 3.38
C ARG A 220 -13.05 4.17 2.17
N ASP A 221 -13.71 3.94 1.05
CA ASP A 221 -13.05 3.78 -0.24
C ASP A 221 -13.39 4.97 -1.13
N ARG A 222 -12.39 5.43 -1.87
CA ARG A 222 -12.52 6.42 -2.94
C ARG A 222 -11.90 5.84 -4.20
N GLY A 223 -12.70 5.73 -5.26
CA GLY A 223 -12.19 5.44 -6.59
C GLY A 223 -11.49 6.67 -7.17
N PHE A 224 -10.38 6.47 -7.87
CA PHE A 224 -9.71 7.51 -8.65
C PHE A 224 -9.53 6.98 -10.08
N HIS A 225 -10.45 7.39 -10.95
CA HIS A 225 -10.42 7.03 -12.36
C HIS A 225 -10.10 8.29 -13.15
N ASP A 226 -9.63 8.13 -14.38
CA ASP A 226 -9.48 9.25 -15.29
C ASP A 226 -10.89 9.69 -15.71
N ASP A 227 -11.53 10.53 -14.90
CA ASP A 227 -12.58 11.41 -15.44
C ASP A 227 -11.90 12.34 -16.45
N GLU A 228 -12.53 12.52 -17.62
CA GLU A 228 -12.01 13.38 -18.69
C GLU A 228 -11.47 14.71 -18.15
N ALA A 229 -10.21 14.99 -18.51
CA ALA A 229 -9.49 16.25 -18.29
C ALA A 229 -9.18 16.63 -16.83
N VAL A 230 -8.06 16.12 -16.32
CA VAL A 230 -7.21 16.95 -15.43
C VAL A 230 -6.74 18.14 -16.29
N PRO A 231 -7.12 19.39 -15.98
CA PRO A 231 -6.57 20.54 -16.71
C PRO A 231 -5.07 20.53 -16.45
N ARG A 232 -4.27 20.40 -17.52
CA ARG A 232 -2.85 20.75 -17.44
C ARG A 232 -2.81 22.18 -16.94
N LEU A 233 -2.16 22.43 -15.80
CA LEU A 233 -1.93 23.78 -15.31
C LEU A 233 -1.29 24.56 -16.46
N GLY A 234 -2.06 25.53 -16.99
CA GLY A 234 -1.67 26.30 -18.15
C GLY A 234 -0.36 27.01 -17.86
N GLY A 235 0.59 26.85 -18.77
CA GLY A 235 1.87 27.54 -18.73
C GLY A 235 1.66 29.04 -18.54
N VAL A 236 2.42 29.60 -17.60
CA VAL A 236 2.52 31.03 -17.38
C VAL A 236 2.88 31.70 -18.71
N GLY A 237 1.92 32.42 -19.27
CA GLY A 237 2.14 33.28 -20.42
C GLY A 237 3.19 34.32 -20.06
N ARG A 238 4.32 34.29 -20.76
CA ARG A 238 5.19 35.46 -20.87
C ARG A 238 4.48 36.49 -21.74
N VAL A 239 4.17 37.65 -21.16
CA VAL A 239 4.09 38.92 -21.87
C VAL A 239 5.28 39.74 -21.41
#